data_AF-A0A538A4W2-F1
#
_entry.id   AF-A0A538A4W2-F1
#
_cell.length_a   1.000
_cell.length_b   1.000
_cell.length_c   1.000
_cell.angle_alpha   90.00
_cell.angle_beta   90.00
_cell.angle_gamma   90.00
#
_symmetry.space_group_name_H-M   'P 1'
#
loop_
_entity.id
_entity.type
_entity.pdbx_description
1 polymer ?
#
loop_
_entity_poly.entity_id
_entity_poly.type
_entity_poly.pdbx_seq_one_letter_code
_entity_poly.pdbx_strand_id
1 'polypeptide(L)'
;MHLRDELGFNFLSDISATDYLGWGGKGVSGYIGTATGRDLNRPSTGGLQKLPQPKPKRFSVNYHLLRLPDDPARVRLQVWADDGEPVPSVVSVWATADWHEREAYDLMGIRINGHPELTRILMDDDWEGHPLRKDYPIGGEPVRFSGEE
;
A
#
# COMPACT_ATOMS: atom_id res chain seq x y z
N MET A 1 9.58 -19.77 -1.02
CA MET A 1 10.26 -20.55 -2.07
C MET A 1 9.27 -21.28 -2.98
N HIS A 2 8.27 -22.01 -2.45
CA HIS A 2 7.21 -22.70 -3.25
C HIS A 2 6.67 -21.94 -4.49
N LEU A 3 6.25 -20.67 -4.35
CA LEU A 3 5.69 -19.89 -5.48
C LEU A 3 6.68 -19.69 -6.64
N ARG A 4 7.95 -19.42 -6.34
CA ARG A 4 8.98 -19.22 -7.37
C ARG A 4 9.44 -20.56 -7.95
N ASP A 5 9.75 -21.50 -7.06
CA ASP A 5 10.50 -22.71 -7.42
C ASP A 5 9.60 -23.85 -7.92
N GLU A 6 8.39 -24.00 -7.36
CA GLU A 6 7.45 -25.07 -7.73
C GLU A 6 6.36 -24.59 -8.69
N LEU A 7 5.83 -23.39 -8.46
CA LEU A 7 4.72 -22.84 -9.25
C LEU A 7 5.16 -21.95 -10.42
N GLY A 8 6.46 -21.63 -10.51
CA GLY A 8 7.05 -20.90 -11.62
C GLY A 8 6.79 -19.40 -11.66
N PHE A 9 6.37 -18.77 -10.56
CA PHE A 9 6.22 -17.32 -10.46
C PHE A 9 7.59 -16.64 -10.38
N ASN A 10 8.24 -16.51 -11.53
CA ASN A 10 9.61 -16.06 -11.68
C ASN A 10 9.76 -14.52 -11.74
N PHE A 11 8.66 -13.78 -11.90
CA PHE A 11 8.69 -12.33 -12.00
C PHE A 11 7.82 -11.67 -10.92
N LEU A 12 8.44 -10.80 -10.12
CA LEU A 12 7.74 -9.87 -9.24
C LEU A 12 7.58 -8.55 -9.97
N SER A 13 6.33 -8.20 -10.26
CA SER A 13 5.95 -7.03 -11.05
C SER A 13 5.84 -5.76 -10.24
N ASP A 14 5.36 -5.85 -8.99
CA ASP A 14 5.08 -4.70 -8.14
C ASP A 14 4.93 -5.13 -6.68
N ILE A 15 5.27 -4.23 -5.74
CA ILE A 15 4.89 -4.31 -4.33
C ILE A 15 4.15 -3.03 -3.96
N SER A 16 2.86 -3.16 -3.67
CA SER A 16 2.03 -2.02 -3.29
C SER A 16 1.56 -2.12 -1.84
N ALA A 17 1.98 -1.14 -1.04
CA ALA A 17 1.48 -0.96 0.31
C ALA A 17 0.17 -0.13 0.30
N THR A 18 -0.76 -0.47 1.19
CA THR A 18 -2.06 0.21 1.31
C THR A 18 -2.38 0.45 2.78
N ASP A 19 -2.76 1.68 3.11
CA ASP A 19 -3.21 2.09 4.44
C ASP A 19 -4.74 2.06 4.50
N TYR A 20 -5.27 1.26 5.42
CA TYR A 20 -6.69 1.11 5.71
C TYR A 20 -7.14 1.93 6.93
N LEU A 21 -6.37 2.91 7.38
CA LEU A 21 -6.81 3.83 8.42
C LEU A 21 -8.18 4.45 8.05
N GLY A 22 -9.13 4.37 8.97
CA GLY A 22 -10.50 4.86 8.77
C GLY A 22 -11.42 3.93 7.97
N TRP A 23 -10.97 2.74 7.57
CA TRP A 23 -11.79 1.77 6.83
C TRP A 23 -13.08 1.42 7.58
N GLY A 24 -14.21 1.46 6.87
CA GLY A 24 -15.54 1.26 7.46
C GLY A 24 -16.13 2.49 8.14
N GLY A 25 -15.39 3.59 8.25
CA GLY A 25 -15.89 4.89 8.67
C GLY A 25 -16.88 5.49 7.65
N LYS A 26 -17.81 6.31 8.15
CA LYS A 26 -18.77 7.04 7.29
C LYS A 26 -18.03 8.00 6.37
N GLY A 27 -18.25 7.89 5.05
CA GLY A 27 -17.58 8.74 4.05
C GLY A 27 -16.17 8.28 3.65
N VAL A 28 -15.70 7.13 4.15
CA VAL A 28 -14.45 6.48 3.73
C VAL A 28 -14.74 5.38 2.70
N SER A 29 -13.73 5.03 1.90
CA SER A 29 -13.78 3.97 0.88
C SER A 29 -14.47 2.69 1.38
N GLY A 30 -15.36 2.13 0.54
CA GLY A 30 -16.20 0.97 0.87
C GLY A 30 -17.64 1.32 1.29
N TYR A 31 -17.98 2.60 1.44
CA TYR A 31 -19.34 3.05 1.73
C TYR A 31 -20.10 3.38 0.43
N ILE A 32 -20.94 2.48 -0.05
CA ILE A 32 -21.93 2.77 -1.10
C ILE A 32 -23.28 3.01 -0.42
N GLY A 33 -23.68 4.28 -0.32
CA GLY A 33 -24.96 4.72 0.24
C GLY A 33 -24.85 5.73 1.39
N THR A 34 -25.96 6.08 2.03
CA THR A 34 -26.04 6.97 3.21
C THR A 34 -26.65 6.22 4.40
N ALA A 35 -26.19 6.52 5.63
CA ALA A 35 -26.68 5.90 6.86
C ALA A 35 -28.19 6.11 7.11
N THR A 36 -28.76 7.16 6.51
CA THR A 36 -30.18 7.50 6.55
C THR A 36 -31.03 6.71 5.55
N GLY A 37 -30.44 5.78 4.79
CA GLY A 37 -31.11 5.12 3.66
C GLY A 37 -31.12 5.99 2.40
N ARG A 38 -31.85 5.54 1.38
CA ARG A 38 -32.12 6.33 0.16
C ARG A 38 -33.00 7.53 0.52
N ASP A 39 -32.52 8.73 0.26
CA ASP A 39 -33.30 9.96 0.31
C ASP A 39 -34.06 10.11 -1.02
N LEU A 40 -35.38 9.95 -0.96
CA LEU A 40 -36.25 10.08 -2.13
C LEU A 40 -36.21 11.48 -2.77
N ASN A 41 -35.80 12.51 -2.01
CA ASN A 41 -35.73 13.89 -2.47
C ASN A 41 -34.37 14.27 -3.07
N ARG A 42 -33.36 13.39 -2.94
CA ARG A 42 -32.01 13.66 -3.42
C ARG A 42 -31.56 12.54 -4.36
N PRO A 43 -31.44 12.81 -5.68
CA PRO A 43 -30.98 11.80 -6.64
C PRO A 43 -29.60 11.27 -6.22
N SER A 44 -29.31 10.01 -6.58
CA SER A 44 -28.08 9.25 -6.26
C SER A 44 -27.78 8.95 -4.78
N THR A 45 -28.74 9.10 -3.87
CA THR A 45 -28.62 8.56 -2.50
C THR A 45 -28.99 7.07 -2.47
N GLY A 46 -28.00 6.18 -2.37
CA GLY A 46 -28.24 4.75 -2.10
C GLY A 46 -28.50 4.53 -0.60
N GLY A 47 -29.37 3.59 -0.23
CA GLY A 47 -29.39 3.09 1.16
C GLY A 47 -28.21 2.15 1.41
N LEU A 48 -27.85 1.94 2.68
CA LEU A 48 -26.76 1.05 3.13
C LEU A 48 -26.84 -0.33 2.43
N GLN A 49 -26.02 -0.52 1.40
CA GLN A 49 -25.81 -1.84 0.81
C GLN A 49 -24.48 -2.37 1.37
N LYS A 50 -24.56 -2.94 2.58
CA LYS A 50 -23.51 -3.68 3.30
C LYS A 50 -22.30 -2.82 3.75
N LEU A 51 -22.07 -2.74 5.06
CA LEU A 51 -20.80 -2.22 5.58
C LEU A 51 -19.64 -3.09 5.06
N PRO A 52 -18.51 -2.49 4.66
CA PRO A 52 -17.36 -3.27 4.25
C PRO A 52 -16.88 -4.11 5.44
N GLN A 53 -16.44 -5.34 5.16
CA GLN A 53 -15.87 -6.18 6.21
C GLN A 53 -14.65 -5.48 6.83
N PRO A 54 -14.45 -5.57 8.16
CA PRO A 54 -13.28 -5.01 8.80
C PRO A 54 -12.02 -5.66 8.22
N LYS A 55 -10.97 -4.85 8.06
CA LYS A 55 -9.65 -5.36 7.69
C LYS A 55 -8.92 -5.86 8.94
N PRO A 56 -8.10 -6.91 8.82
CA PRO A 56 -7.46 -7.51 9.99
C PRO A 56 -6.39 -6.60 10.61
N LYS A 57 -5.72 -5.75 9.82
CA LYS A 57 -4.69 -4.80 10.27
C LYS A 57 -4.72 -3.49 9.48
N ARG A 58 -4.01 -2.47 9.96
CA ARG A 58 -3.94 -1.15 9.32
C ARG A 58 -3.34 -1.20 7.92
N PHE A 59 -2.21 -1.88 7.74
CA PHE A 59 -1.51 -1.92 6.46
C PHE A 59 -1.67 -3.27 5.77
N SER A 60 -1.77 -3.24 4.44
CA SER A 60 -1.52 -4.42 3.62
C SER A 60 -0.37 -4.17 2.65
N VAL A 61 0.53 -5.12 2.52
CA VAL A 61 1.58 -5.16 1.51
C VAL A 61 1.20 -6.21 0.47
N ASN A 62 1.01 -5.77 -0.78
CA ASN A 62 0.53 -6.62 -1.87
C ASN A 62 1.66 -6.88 -2.85
N TYR A 63 2.04 -8.14 -3.01
CA TYR A 63 3.08 -8.58 -3.94
C TYR A 63 2.40 -9.11 -5.19
N HIS A 64 2.69 -8.49 -6.34
CA HIS A 64 2.15 -8.87 -7.63
C HIS A 64 3.13 -9.77 -8.38
N LEU A 65 2.82 -11.06 -8.42
CA LEU A 65 3.65 -12.09 -9.04
C LEU A 65 3.08 -12.51 -10.38
N LEU A 66 3.97 -12.73 -11.33
CA LEU A 66 3.68 -13.15 -12.69
C LEU A 66 4.51 -14.39 -13.04
N ARG A 67 3.86 -15.34 -13.70
CA ARG A 67 4.51 -16.43 -14.42
C ARG A 67 4.52 -16.05 -15.91
N LEU A 68 5.71 -15.95 -16.49
CA LEU A 68 5.92 -15.45 -17.85
C LEU A 68 5.88 -16.54 -18.95
N PRO A 69 6.57 -17.70 -18.83
CA PRO A 69 6.63 -18.67 -19.92
C PRO A 69 5.42 -19.61 -19.97
N ASP A 70 5.06 -20.04 -21.18
CA ASP A 70 4.18 -21.14 -21.63
C ASP A 70 2.73 -21.22 -21.09
N ASP A 71 2.44 -20.67 -19.92
CA ASP A 71 1.11 -20.60 -19.30
C ASP A 71 1.02 -19.37 -18.37
N PRO A 72 0.70 -18.18 -18.91
CA PRO A 72 0.77 -16.95 -18.14
C PRO A 72 -0.27 -16.92 -17.02
N ALA A 73 0.20 -16.76 -15.79
CA ALA A 73 -0.64 -16.68 -14.60
C ALA A 73 -0.21 -15.52 -13.70
N ARG A 74 -1.18 -14.91 -13.01
CA ARG A 74 -0.95 -13.82 -12.06
C ARG A 74 -1.45 -14.21 -10.69
N VAL A 75 -0.66 -13.95 -9.66
CA VAL A 75 -1.03 -14.10 -8.27
C VAL A 75 -0.75 -12.80 -7.53
N ARG A 76 -1.64 -12.45 -6.62
CA ARG A 76 -1.40 -11.40 -5.63
C ARG A 76 -1.28 -12.05 -4.27
N LEU A 77 -0.12 -11.90 -3.65
CA LEU A 77 0.10 -12.30 -2.27
C LEU A 77 -0.09 -11.06 -1.39
N GLN A 78 -1.01 -11.14 -0.43
CA GLN A 78 -1.32 -10.03 0.47
C GLN A 78 -0.85 -10.37 1.88
N VAL A 79 0.02 -9.52 2.43
CA VAL A 79 0.51 -9.60 3.81
C VAL A 79 -0.09 -8.45 4.62
N TRP A 80 -0.52 -8.75 5.83
CA TRP A 80 -1.10 -7.77 6.75
C TRP A 80 -0.10 -7.39 7.84
N ALA A 81 0.09 -6.11 8.07
CA ALA A 81 0.96 -5.56 9.12
C ALA A 81 0.30 -4.38 9.83
N ASP A 82 0.57 -4.22 11.11
CA ASP A 82 0.25 -3.00 11.87
C ASP A 82 1.43 -2.01 11.85
N ASP A 83 1.21 -0.80 12.36
CA ASP A 83 2.26 0.22 12.37
C ASP A 83 3.44 -0.20 13.26
N GLY A 84 4.64 -0.15 12.70
CA GLY A 84 5.87 -0.62 13.35
C GLY A 84 6.09 -2.14 13.31
N GLU A 85 5.11 -2.94 12.84
CA GLU A 85 5.30 -4.38 12.65
C GLU A 85 6.15 -4.65 11.39
N PRO A 86 7.30 -5.34 11.51
CA PRO A 86 8.17 -5.59 10.38
C PRO A 86 7.63 -6.71 9.47
N VAL A 87 7.76 -6.51 8.17
CA VAL A 87 7.47 -7.52 7.12
C VAL A 87 8.79 -8.11 6.63
N PRO A 88 8.90 -9.44 6.39
CA PRO A 88 10.12 -10.03 5.87
C PRO A 88 10.40 -9.59 4.42
N SER A 89 11.67 -9.27 4.13
CA SER A 89 12.13 -8.99 2.77
C SER A 89 12.04 -10.22 1.87
N VAL A 90 11.72 -10.01 0.60
CA VAL A 90 11.75 -11.03 -0.45
C VAL A 90 12.82 -10.76 -1.50
N VAL A 91 13.77 -9.85 -1.26
CA VAL A 91 14.88 -9.53 -2.19
C VAL A 91 15.70 -10.77 -2.55
N SER A 92 15.95 -11.65 -1.59
CA SER A 92 16.66 -12.93 -1.83
C SER A 92 15.91 -13.88 -2.78
N VAL A 93 14.59 -13.70 -2.91
CA VAL A 93 13.72 -14.51 -3.78
C VAL A 93 13.45 -13.80 -5.11
N TRP A 94 13.22 -12.50 -5.11
CA TRP A 94 13.06 -11.70 -6.33
C TRP A 94 13.88 -10.43 -6.22
N ALA A 95 14.93 -10.32 -7.03
CA ALA A 95 15.83 -9.16 -6.99
C ALA A 95 15.13 -7.83 -7.30
N THR A 96 14.01 -7.84 -8.04
CA THR A 96 13.21 -6.64 -8.29
C THR A 96 12.53 -6.09 -7.03
N ALA A 97 12.46 -6.86 -5.95
CA ALA A 97 11.85 -6.42 -4.70
C ALA A 97 12.63 -5.29 -4.02
N ASP A 98 13.94 -5.14 -4.30
CA ASP A 98 14.80 -4.17 -3.60
C ASP A 98 14.25 -2.74 -3.68
N TRP A 99 13.98 -2.26 -4.89
CA TRP A 99 13.42 -0.92 -5.11
C TRP A 99 11.99 -0.76 -4.55
N HIS A 100 11.14 -1.77 -4.72
CA HIS A 100 9.74 -1.68 -4.29
C HIS A 100 9.61 -1.76 -2.75
N GLU A 101 10.47 -2.53 -2.09
CA GLU A 101 10.52 -2.59 -0.62
C GLU A 101 11.04 -1.27 -0.03
N ARG A 102 12.01 -0.62 -0.70
CA ARG A 102 12.48 0.73 -0.35
C ARG A 102 11.39 1.79 -0.57
N GLU A 103 10.64 1.72 -1.66
CA GLU A 103 9.49 2.60 -1.91
C GLU A 103 8.41 2.47 -0.82
N ALA A 104 8.06 1.24 -0.46
CA ALA A 104 7.09 0.97 0.60
C ALA A 104 7.57 1.48 1.98
N TYR A 105 8.87 1.42 2.24
CA TYR A 105 9.47 2.02 3.42
C TYR A 105 9.39 3.55 3.38
N ASP A 106 9.78 4.16 2.27
CA ASP A 106 9.88 5.62 2.15
C ASP A 106 8.49 6.30 2.18
N LEU A 107 7.56 5.84 1.35
CA LEU A 107 6.27 6.49 1.18
C LEU A 107 5.23 6.11 2.25
N MET A 108 5.33 4.89 2.79
CA MET A 108 4.33 4.32 3.71
C MET A 108 4.88 3.97 5.09
N GLY A 109 6.21 3.96 5.27
CA GLY A 109 6.85 3.66 6.55
C GLY A 109 6.77 2.19 6.95
N ILE A 110 6.64 1.27 5.98
CA ILE A 110 6.62 -0.16 6.26
C ILE A 110 8.04 -0.63 6.57
N ARG A 111 8.26 -1.19 7.77
CA ARG A 111 9.57 -1.75 8.14
C ARG A 111 9.78 -3.09 7.46
N ILE A 112 10.90 -3.25 6.77
CA ILE A 112 11.25 -4.49 6.08
C ILE A 112 12.46 -5.14 6.77
N ASN A 113 12.28 -6.35 7.31
CA ASN A 113 13.35 -7.08 7.99
C ASN A 113 14.15 -7.94 6.99
N GLY A 114 15.48 -7.88 7.09
CA GLY A 114 16.39 -8.65 6.23
C GLY A 114 16.64 -8.04 4.84
N HIS A 115 16.20 -6.80 4.60
CA HIS A 115 16.55 -6.05 3.39
C HIS A 115 18.03 -5.66 3.41
N PRO A 116 18.79 -5.78 2.29
CA PRO A 116 20.22 -5.50 2.26
C PRO A 116 20.56 -4.03 2.54
N GLU A 117 19.82 -3.09 1.93
CA GLU A 117 20.03 -1.65 2.10
C GLU A 117 18.67 -0.92 2.16
N LEU A 118 18.03 -0.89 3.33
CA LEU A 118 16.75 -0.20 3.50
C LEU A 118 17.00 1.30 3.72
N THR A 119 16.97 2.08 2.65
CA THR A 119 17.04 3.54 2.70
C THR A 119 16.01 4.18 1.77
N ARG A 120 15.74 5.46 2.02
CA ARG A 120 14.80 6.25 1.23
C ARG A 120 15.28 6.41 -0.22
N ILE A 121 14.34 6.62 -1.13
CA ILE A 121 14.62 6.67 -2.58
C ILE A 121 13.84 7.74 -3.33
N LEU A 122 12.69 8.17 -2.82
CA LEU A 122 11.80 9.13 -3.45
C LEU A 122 11.75 10.44 -2.69
N MET A 123 11.85 10.39 -1.36
CA MET A 123 11.89 11.58 -0.52
C MET A 123 13.32 12.00 -0.19
N ASP A 124 13.50 13.30 0.04
CA ASP A 124 14.75 13.87 0.51
C ASP A 124 15.17 13.22 1.85
N ASP A 125 16.49 13.17 2.08
CA ASP A 125 17.08 12.49 3.25
C ASP A 125 16.62 13.08 4.59
N ASP A 126 16.28 14.37 4.62
CA ASP A 126 15.82 15.11 5.79
C ASP A 126 14.30 15.14 5.94
N TRP A 127 13.55 14.50 5.04
CA TRP A 127 12.10 14.55 5.06
C TRP A 127 11.51 13.87 6.32
N GLU A 128 10.52 14.47 6.97
CA GLU A 128 9.87 13.89 8.14
C GLU A 128 8.49 13.32 7.80
N GLY A 129 8.32 12.01 8.00
CA GLY A 129 7.05 11.31 7.79
C GLY A 129 6.95 10.56 6.46
N HIS A 130 5.73 10.10 6.16
CA HIS A 130 5.43 9.17 5.08
C HIS A 130 4.20 9.65 4.30
N PRO A 131 4.39 10.25 3.11
CA PRO A 131 3.37 11.06 2.44
C PRO A 131 2.13 10.28 1.98
N LEU A 132 2.23 8.97 1.74
CA LEU A 132 1.10 8.17 1.28
C LEU A 132 0.23 7.64 2.43
N ARG A 133 0.62 7.85 3.70
CA ARG A 133 -0.21 7.49 4.84
C ARG A 133 -1.44 8.39 4.92
N LYS A 134 -2.58 7.86 5.39
CA LYS A 134 -3.85 8.60 5.44
C LYS A 134 -3.91 9.66 6.53
N ASP A 135 -3.08 9.53 7.56
CA ASP A 135 -2.87 10.51 8.63
C ASP A 135 -1.84 11.59 8.27
N TYR A 136 -1.15 11.47 7.13
CA TYR A 136 -0.23 12.51 6.67
C TYR A 136 -1.02 13.77 6.28
N PRO A 137 -0.66 14.96 6.79
CA PRO A 137 -1.38 16.18 6.49
C PRO A 137 -1.27 16.50 4.99
N ILE A 138 -2.42 16.58 4.33
CA ILE A 138 -2.50 17.06 2.95
C ILE A 138 -2.39 18.58 2.99
N GLY A 139 -1.14 19.07 3.03
CA GLY A 139 -0.79 20.47 2.91
C GLY A 139 0.47 20.55 2.06
N GLY A 140 0.47 21.40 1.03
CA GLY A 140 1.70 21.67 0.28
C GLY A 140 2.69 22.34 1.22
N GLU A 141 3.91 21.80 1.29
CA GLU A 141 5.00 22.57 1.90
C GLU A 141 5.27 23.80 1.01
N PRO A 142 5.41 25.02 1.57
CA PRO A 142 5.81 26.16 0.77
C PRO A 142 7.15 25.86 0.11
N VAL A 143 7.20 25.98 -1.23
CA VAL A 143 8.44 25.83 -2.00
C VAL A 143 9.47 26.80 -1.43
N ARG A 144 10.54 26.25 -0.83
CA ARG A 144 11.68 27.04 -0.40
C ARG A 144 12.48 27.41 -1.63
N PHE A 145 12.14 28.52 -2.28
CA PHE A 145 13.05 29.14 -3.23
C PHE A 145 14.23 29.68 -2.42
N SER A 146 15.42 29.13 -2.60
CA SER A 146 16.65 29.85 -2.30
C SER A 146 16.70 31.03 -3.27
N GLY A 147 16.31 32.21 -2.79
CA GLY A 147 16.59 33.44 -3.53
C GLY A 147 18.09 33.52 -3.78
N GLU A 148 18.45 33.87 -5.01
CA GLU A 148 19.78 34.35 -5.41
C GLU A 148 20.47 35.14 -4.29
N GLU A 149 21.72 34.79 -4.03
CA GLU A 149 22.74 35.78 -3.66
C GLU A 149 23.89 35.68 -4.68
#